data_AF-A0A453GRM6-F1
#
_entry.id   AF-A0A453GRM6-F1
#
_cell.length_a   1.000
_cell.length_b   1.000
_cell.length_c   1.000
_cell.angle_alpha   90.00
_cell.angle_beta   90.00
_cell.angle_gamma   90.00
#
_symmetry.space_group_name_H-M   'P 1'
#
loop_
_entity.id
_entity.type
_entity.pdbx_description
1 polymer ?
#
loop_
_entity_poly.entity_id
_entity_poly.type
_entity_poly.pdbx_seq_one_letter_code
_entity_poly.pdbx_strand_id
1 'polypeptide(L)'
;MSVVESSNCQYHVLVIIADGQVTTSTSGGRLSPQEQATIQAIVDASFYPLSIVMVGVGDGPWDAMQHFDDCIPDRAFDNFQFVNFTGLMSASKDMSKKEAAFALAALMEIPTQYKATQGLRPPERHAQNANPPRILPPPSKVLEYDNIVAASHTPAATSQSTDIGYTVSDEKVCPICLTNPKDMAFQCGHLTCKECGPTLSTCPLCRAPITVRVRLFS
;
A
#
# COMPACT_ATOMS: atom_id res chain seq x y z
N MET A 1 8.45 -7.97 17.51
CA MET A 1 9.35 -7.74 16.37
C MET A 1 8.58 -7.04 15.26
N SER A 2 9.06 -5.89 14.82
CA SER A 2 8.51 -5.13 13.70
C SER A 2 8.92 -5.77 12.35
N VAL A 3 8.29 -5.34 11.24
CA VAL A 3 8.62 -5.82 9.88
C VAL A 3 10.09 -5.57 9.55
N VAL A 4 10.62 -4.41 9.94
CA VAL A 4 12.02 -4.02 9.68
C VAL A 4 13.00 -4.90 10.47
N GLU A 5 12.70 -5.21 11.73
CA GLU A 5 13.54 -6.13 12.51
C GLU A 5 13.49 -7.55 11.95
N SER A 6 12.30 -8.04 11.58
CA SER A 6 12.13 -9.39 11.02
C SER A 6 12.81 -9.59 9.67
N SER A 7 13.08 -8.50 8.95
CA SER A 7 13.77 -8.48 7.66
C SER A 7 15.25 -8.15 7.79
N ASN A 8 15.83 -8.27 9.00
CA ASN A 8 17.24 -7.98 9.26
C ASN A 8 17.65 -6.54 8.87
N CYS A 9 16.79 -5.57 9.21
CA CYS A 9 16.96 -4.15 8.93
C CYS A 9 17.09 -3.81 7.43
N GLN A 10 16.39 -4.55 6.56
CA GLN A 10 16.22 -4.14 5.17
C GLN A 10 15.39 -2.86 5.08
N TYR A 11 15.67 -2.05 4.06
CA TYR A 11 14.93 -0.82 3.79
C TYR A 11 13.51 -1.10 3.32
N HIS A 12 12.53 -0.42 3.90
CA HIS A 12 11.12 -0.56 3.56
C HIS A 12 10.48 0.80 3.25
N VAL A 13 9.48 0.78 2.38
CA VAL A 13 8.57 1.92 2.16
C VAL A 13 7.17 1.48 2.57
N LEU A 14 6.60 2.12 3.58
CA LEU A 14 5.20 1.95 3.98
C LEU A 14 4.34 2.94 3.20
N VAL A 15 3.42 2.44 2.38
CA VAL A 15 2.43 3.28 1.70
C VAL A 15 1.10 3.18 2.43
N ILE A 16 0.60 4.31 2.93
CA ILE A 16 -0.70 4.42 3.61
C ILE A 16 -1.64 5.17 2.67
N ILE A 17 -2.79 4.58 2.36
CA ILE A 17 -3.83 5.23 1.56
C ILE A 17 -5.00 5.56 2.49
N ALA A 18 -5.32 6.84 2.64
CA ALA A 18 -6.33 7.28 3.58
C ALA A 18 -6.91 8.65 3.20
N ASP A 19 -8.02 9.02 3.86
CA ASP A 19 -8.76 10.26 3.60
C ASP A 19 -8.24 11.48 4.38
N GLY A 20 -7.15 11.31 5.14
CA GLY A 20 -6.48 12.39 5.87
C GLY A 20 -7.14 12.79 7.17
N GLN A 21 -8.25 12.17 7.54
CA GLN A 21 -8.97 12.51 8.76
C GLN A 21 -8.37 11.83 9.99
N VAL A 22 -7.35 12.46 10.57
CA VAL A 22 -6.93 12.14 11.93
C VAL A 22 -7.91 12.82 12.88
N THR A 23 -8.43 12.10 13.88
CA THR A 23 -9.40 12.65 14.84
C THR A 23 -8.81 13.89 15.52
N THR A 24 -9.29 15.09 15.17
CA THR A 24 -8.76 16.36 15.67
C THR A 24 -9.40 16.73 17.02
N SER A 25 -8.66 17.46 17.85
CA SER A 25 -9.25 18.14 19.01
C SER A 25 -10.00 19.39 18.53
N THR A 26 -11.30 19.49 18.83
CA THR A 26 -12.18 20.58 18.38
C THR A 26 -11.88 21.96 19.01
N SER A 27 -10.82 22.12 19.81
CA SER A 27 -10.51 23.40 20.44
C SER A 27 -9.05 23.56 20.88
N GLY A 28 -8.42 24.67 20.47
CA GLY A 28 -7.34 25.32 21.24
C GLY A 28 -5.89 24.96 20.93
N GLY A 29 -5.54 24.57 19.69
CA GLY A 29 -4.13 24.40 19.27
C GLY A 29 -3.38 23.25 19.97
N ARG A 30 -4.10 22.37 20.67
CA ARG A 30 -3.54 21.21 21.37
C ARG A 30 -3.86 19.95 20.60
N LEU A 31 -2.83 19.17 20.28
CA LEU A 31 -2.95 17.89 19.57
C LEU A 31 -3.88 16.92 20.31
N SER A 32 -4.68 16.18 19.57
CA SER A 32 -5.47 15.07 20.09
C SER A 32 -4.57 13.90 20.51
N PRO A 33 -5.07 12.95 21.33
CA PRO A 33 -4.33 11.74 21.65
C PRO A 33 -3.90 10.94 20.41
N GLN A 34 -4.73 10.93 19.37
CA GLN A 34 -4.47 10.24 18.11
C GLN A 34 -3.39 10.96 17.29
N GLU A 35 -3.43 12.29 17.21
CA GLU A 35 -2.39 13.09 16.56
C GLU A 35 -1.05 12.91 17.25
N GLN A 36 -1.02 13.01 18.59
CA GLN A 36 0.20 12.81 19.37
C GLN A 36 0.77 11.40 19.21
N ALA A 37 -0.08 10.37 19.22
CA ALA A 37 0.35 8.99 19.00
C ALA A 37 0.90 8.77 17.58
N THR A 38 0.30 9.42 16.58
CA THR A 38 0.75 9.35 15.18
C THR A 38 2.11 10.01 15.03
N ILE A 39 2.29 11.21 15.59
CA ILE A 39 3.57 11.92 15.59
C ILE A 39 4.65 11.08 16.27
N GLN A 40 4.36 10.53 17.46
CA GLN A 40 5.32 9.69 18.17
C GLN A 40 5.69 8.45 17.35
N ALA A 41 4.73 7.81 16.68
CA ALA A 41 5.00 6.66 15.83
C ALA A 41 5.90 7.02 14.62
N ILE A 42 5.74 8.20 14.03
CA ILE A 42 6.60 8.68 12.95
C ILE A 42 8.02 8.96 13.46
N VAL A 43 8.15 9.59 14.64
CA VAL A 43 9.45 9.82 15.30
C VAL A 43 10.14 8.49 15.60
N ASP A 44 9.45 7.55 16.21
CA ASP A 44 10.00 6.22 16.55
C ASP A 44 10.43 5.47 15.27
N ALA A 45 9.62 5.56 14.21
CA ALA A 45 9.92 4.96 12.91
C ALA A 45 11.19 5.55 12.26
N SER A 46 11.53 6.81 12.54
CA SER A 46 12.72 7.47 11.98
C SER A 46 14.04 6.85 12.46
N PHE A 47 14.02 6.04 13.53
CA PHE A 47 15.20 5.30 13.98
C PHE A 47 15.41 3.96 13.25
N TYR A 48 14.55 3.63 12.29
CA TYR A 48 14.61 2.41 11.48
C TYR A 48 14.78 2.76 10.00
N PRO A 49 15.31 1.84 9.17
CA PRO A 49 15.36 2.00 7.72
C PRO A 49 13.96 1.87 7.09
N LEU A 50 13.09 2.85 7.39
CA LEU A 50 11.69 2.89 6.99
C LEU A 50 11.33 4.30 6.53
N SER A 51 10.80 4.38 5.31
CA SER A 51 10.14 5.56 4.77
C SER A 51 8.63 5.37 4.76
N ILE A 52 7.88 6.45 4.95
CA ILE A 52 6.42 6.44 4.98
C ILE A 52 5.91 7.38 3.89
N VAL A 53 5.03 6.89 3.02
CA VAL A 53 4.33 7.68 2.02
C VAL A 53 2.84 7.64 2.31
N MET A 54 2.28 8.79 2.67
CA MET A 54 0.85 8.98 2.93
C MET A 54 0.16 9.50 1.66
N VAL A 55 -0.66 8.67 1.06
CA VAL A 55 -1.44 8.98 -0.14
C VAL A 55 -2.85 9.40 0.27
N GLY A 56 -3.12 10.70 0.18
CA GLY A 56 -4.41 11.30 0.46
C GLY A 56 -5.41 11.12 -0.67
N VAL A 57 -6.53 10.44 -0.39
CA VAL A 57 -7.67 10.27 -1.31
C VAL A 57 -8.93 10.95 -0.77
N GLY A 58 -9.85 11.37 -1.64
CA GLY A 58 -11.02 12.16 -1.26
C GLY A 58 -10.73 13.65 -1.10
N ASP A 59 -11.60 14.33 -0.36
CA ASP A 59 -11.71 15.80 -0.36
C ASP A 59 -10.81 16.49 0.69
N GLY A 60 -10.27 15.76 1.66
CA GLY A 60 -9.54 16.31 2.80
C GLY A 60 -10.47 16.77 3.93
N PRO A 61 -10.05 17.71 4.81
CA PRO A 61 -8.88 18.61 4.69
C PRO A 61 -7.52 17.93 4.90
N TRP A 62 -6.45 18.54 4.38
CA TRP A 62 -5.09 17.97 4.37
C TRP A 62 -4.09 18.71 5.29
N ASP A 63 -4.53 19.73 6.02
CA ASP A 63 -3.66 20.61 6.82
C ASP A 63 -2.82 19.83 7.86
N ALA A 64 -3.43 18.84 8.52
CA ALA A 64 -2.72 17.99 9.48
C ALA A 64 -1.63 17.15 8.81
N MET A 65 -1.90 16.62 7.61
CA MET A 65 -0.94 15.81 6.87
C MET A 65 0.23 16.64 6.36
N GLN A 66 -0.04 17.88 5.96
CA GLN A 66 0.99 18.82 5.56
C GLN A 66 1.85 19.26 6.76
N HIS A 67 1.25 19.42 7.94
CA HIS A 67 2.00 19.68 9.17
C HIS A 67 2.94 18.52 9.55
N PHE A 68 2.53 17.28 9.30
CA PHE A 68 3.36 16.09 9.58
C PHE A 68 4.53 15.94 8.60
N ASP A 69 4.39 16.41 7.37
CA ASP A 69 5.47 16.52 6.39
C ASP A 69 6.56 17.47 6.92
N ASP A 70 6.18 18.72 7.19
CA ASP A 70 7.12 19.83 7.33
C ASP A 70 7.65 20.08 8.77
N CYS A 71 6.96 19.57 9.82
CA CYS A 71 7.10 20.12 11.17
C CYS A 71 7.11 19.10 12.33
N ILE A 72 7.60 17.87 12.12
CA ILE A 72 7.76 16.92 13.25
C ILE A 72 9.15 17.07 13.90
N PRO A 73 9.25 17.56 15.15
CA PRO A 73 10.51 17.64 15.88
C PRO A 73 11.04 16.25 16.26
N ASP A 74 12.33 16.16 16.58
CA ASP A 74 13.00 14.98 17.15
C ASP A 74 13.13 13.74 16.25
N ARG A 75 12.78 13.82 14.95
CA ARG A 75 13.06 12.75 13.98
C ARG A 75 14.57 12.61 13.72
N ALA A 76 15.06 11.38 13.59
CA ALA A 76 16.45 11.11 13.23
C ALA A 76 16.78 11.47 11.77
N PHE A 77 15.79 11.35 10.89
CA PHE A 77 15.79 11.86 9.52
C PHE A 77 14.35 12.10 9.06
N ASP A 78 14.18 12.86 7.99
CA ASP A 78 12.86 13.05 7.39
C ASP A 78 12.38 11.75 6.74
N ASN A 79 11.38 11.11 7.31
CA ASN A 79 10.95 9.76 6.93
C ASN A 79 9.49 9.69 6.48
N PHE A 80 8.83 10.83 6.25
CA PHE A 80 7.41 10.91 5.92
C PHE A 80 7.21 11.84 4.72
N GLN A 81 6.42 11.39 3.75
CA GLN A 81 6.02 12.17 2.57
C GLN A 81 4.50 12.13 2.45
N PHE A 82 3.84 13.30 2.35
CA PHE A 82 2.43 13.38 1.97
C PHE A 82 2.21 13.61 0.47
N VAL A 83 1.23 12.93 -0.12
CA VAL A 83 0.82 13.10 -1.53
C VAL A 83 -0.69 13.23 -1.64
N ASN A 84 -1.19 14.39 -2.08
CA ASN A 84 -2.61 14.59 -2.41
C ASN A 84 -2.94 13.97 -3.78
N PHE A 85 -3.37 12.70 -3.77
CA PHE A 85 -3.70 11.95 -4.98
C PHE A 85 -4.91 12.53 -5.71
N THR A 86 -6.00 12.85 -4.99
CA THR A 86 -7.21 13.41 -5.60
C THR A 86 -6.91 14.71 -6.33
N GLY A 87 -6.17 15.61 -5.70
CA GLY A 87 -5.79 16.90 -6.30
C GLY A 87 -4.94 16.72 -7.55
N LEU A 88 -3.99 15.78 -7.51
CA LEU A 88 -3.13 15.47 -8.65
C LEU A 88 -3.92 14.86 -9.81
N MET A 89 -4.80 13.90 -9.52
CA MET A 89 -5.63 13.23 -10.53
C MET A 89 -6.71 14.14 -11.12
N SER A 90 -7.06 15.22 -10.44
CA SER A 90 -8.00 16.24 -10.92
C SER A 90 -7.40 17.20 -11.95
N ALA A 91 -6.07 17.19 -12.17
CA ALA A 91 -5.43 18.09 -13.12
C ALA A 91 -5.91 17.85 -14.57
N SER A 92 -5.96 18.91 -15.39
CA SER A 92 -6.23 18.78 -16.83
C SER A 92 -4.96 18.34 -17.57
N LYS A 93 -4.63 17.06 -17.48
CA LYS A 93 -3.47 16.39 -18.10
C LYS A 93 -3.88 15.00 -18.58
N ASP A 94 -3.12 14.43 -19.52
CA ASP A 94 -3.27 13.04 -19.95
C ASP A 94 -3.02 12.08 -18.77
N MET A 95 -3.69 10.91 -18.76
CA MET A 95 -3.57 9.93 -17.67
C MET A 95 -2.12 9.49 -17.42
N SER A 96 -1.34 9.22 -18.46
CA SER A 96 0.07 8.85 -18.32
C SER A 96 0.91 9.95 -17.64
N LYS A 97 0.60 11.23 -17.87
CA LYS A 97 1.27 12.35 -17.20
C LYS A 97 0.84 12.48 -15.74
N LYS A 98 -0.41 12.15 -15.42
CA LYS A 98 -0.90 12.11 -14.03
C LYS A 98 -0.23 10.98 -13.25
N GLU A 99 -0.17 9.78 -13.82
CA GLU A 99 0.51 8.63 -13.21
C GLU A 99 1.99 8.91 -12.97
N ALA A 100 2.69 9.45 -13.98
CA ALA A 100 4.09 9.84 -13.83
C ALA A 100 4.29 10.93 -12.77
N ALA A 101 3.40 11.92 -12.72
CA ALA A 101 3.44 12.96 -11.69
C ALA A 101 3.18 12.40 -10.29
N PHE A 102 2.25 11.45 -10.15
CA PHE A 102 1.99 10.77 -8.89
C PHE A 102 3.18 9.92 -8.44
N ALA A 103 3.76 9.12 -9.34
CA ALA A 103 4.94 8.32 -9.05
C ALA A 103 6.12 9.19 -8.64
N LEU A 104 6.34 10.32 -9.34
CA LEU A 104 7.36 11.29 -8.94
C LEU A 104 7.06 11.87 -7.57
N ALA A 105 5.81 12.27 -7.29
CA ALA A 105 5.42 12.84 -6.01
C ALA A 105 5.62 11.86 -4.84
N ALA A 106 5.25 10.60 -5.02
CA ALA A 106 5.39 9.56 -4.02
C ALA A 106 6.85 9.14 -3.76
N LEU A 107 7.73 9.30 -4.75
CA LEU A 107 9.10 8.79 -4.71
C LEU A 107 10.17 9.87 -4.61
N MET A 108 9.84 11.16 -4.63
CA MET A 108 10.84 12.23 -4.74
C MET A 108 11.83 12.24 -3.57
N GLU A 109 11.40 11.86 -2.38
CA GLU A 109 12.26 11.86 -1.18
C GLU A 109 12.97 10.53 -0.94
N ILE A 110 12.43 9.42 -1.47
CA ILE A 110 12.93 8.06 -1.22
C ILE A 110 14.44 7.92 -1.44
N PRO A 111 15.06 8.47 -2.51
CA PRO A 111 16.52 8.37 -2.67
C PRO A 111 17.32 9.03 -1.55
N THR A 112 16.87 10.16 -1.03
CA THR A 112 17.53 10.88 0.08
C THR A 112 17.29 10.18 1.40
N GLN A 113 16.04 9.73 1.64
CA GLN A 113 15.65 8.97 2.81
C GLN A 113 16.44 7.67 2.91
N TYR A 114 16.51 6.88 1.82
CA TYR A 114 17.32 5.67 1.76
C TYR A 114 18.79 5.92 2.15
N LYS A 115 19.42 6.97 1.63
CA LYS A 115 20.79 7.34 2.00
C LYS A 115 20.93 7.66 3.49
N ALA A 116 19.97 8.38 4.08
CA ALA A 116 19.96 8.68 5.50
C ALA A 116 19.92 7.39 6.36
N THR A 117 19.29 6.33 5.84
CA THR A 117 19.19 5.06 6.57
C THR A 117 20.45 4.21 6.58
N GLN A 118 21.41 4.42 5.66
CA GLN A 118 22.59 3.55 5.51
C GLN A 118 23.56 3.57 6.71
N GLY A 119 23.40 4.51 7.64
CA GLY A 119 24.17 4.59 8.88
C GLY A 119 23.36 4.37 10.16
N LEU A 120 22.06 4.10 10.05
CA LEU A 120 21.20 3.96 11.22
C LEU A 120 21.51 2.67 11.98
N ARG A 121 21.54 2.82 13.31
CA ARG A 121 21.56 1.69 14.24
C ARG A 121 20.31 1.81 15.10
N PRO A 122 19.31 0.92 14.91
CA PRO A 122 18.11 0.95 15.74
C PRO A 122 18.48 0.90 17.23
N PRO A 123 17.91 1.77 18.08
CA PRO A 123 18.26 1.83 19.48
C PRO A 123 17.88 0.54 20.22
N GLU A 124 18.84 -0.05 20.96
CA GLU A 124 18.63 -1.26 21.79
C GLU A 124 17.49 -1.12 22.80
N ARG A 125 17.14 0.13 23.20
CA ARG A 125 16.12 0.45 24.20
C ARG A 125 14.70 0.00 23.84
N HIS A 126 14.37 -0.15 22.56
CA HIS A 126 13.02 -0.59 22.14
C HIS A 126 12.81 -2.11 22.23
N ALA A 127 13.87 -2.89 22.48
CA ALA A 127 13.76 -4.34 22.69
C ALA A 127 13.09 -4.70 24.03
N GLN A 128 13.04 -3.78 25.01
CA GLN A 128 12.54 -4.05 26.36
C GLN A 128 11.05 -3.70 26.57
N ASN A 129 10.44 -2.91 25.67
CA ASN A 129 9.04 -2.50 25.73
C ASN A 129 8.35 -2.75 24.38
N ALA A 130 8.01 -3.99 24.05
CA ALA A 130 7.15 -4.25 22.90
C ALA A 130 6.49 -5.62 22.99
N ASN A 131 5.25 -5.66 23.50
CA ASN A 131 4.33 -6.61 22.88
C ASN A 131 4.22 -6.17 21.41
N PRO A 132 4.67 -6.98 20.43
CA PRO A 132 4.54 -6.59 19.04
C PRO A 132 3.07 -6.29 18.74
N PRO A 133 2.77 -5.24 17.94
CA PRO A 133 1.40 -5.01 17.50
C PRO A 133 0.89 -6.28 16.84
N ARG A 134 -0.15 -6.87 17.44
CA ARG A 134 -0.76 -8.09 16.93
C ARG A 134 -1.59 -7.71 15.72
N ILE A 135 -1.11 -8.06 14.54
CA ILE A 135 -1.92 -7.99 13.32
C ILE A 135 -3.14 -8.89 13.55
N LEU A 136 -4.32 -8.27 13.60
CA LEU A 136 -5.58 -9.00 13.74
C LEU A 136 -5.91 -9.69 12.42
N PRO A 137 -6.53 -10.89 12.46
CA PRO A 137 -7.07 -11.47 11.25
C PRO A 137 -8.16 -10.54 10.67
N PRO A 138 -8.37 -10.56 9.34
CA PRO A 138 -9.46 -9.81 8.73
C PRO A 138 -10.81 -10.19 9.36
N PRO A 139 -11.75 -9.23 9.54
CA PRO A 139 -13.04 -9.51 10.15
C PRO A 139 -13.83 -10.59 9.40
N SER A 140 -14.33 -11.61 10.09
CA SER A 140 -15.00 -12.77 9.47
C SER A 140 -16.18 -12.40 8.58
N LYS A 141 -16.98 -11.39 8.97
CA LYS A 141 -18.13 -10.92 8.19
C LYS A 141 -17.74 -10.36 6.81
N VAL A 142 -16.57 -9.72 6.71
CA VAL A 142 -16.05 -9.20 5.44
C VAL A 142 -15.67 -10.36 4.54
N LEU A 143 -15.00 -11.38 5.10
CA LEU A 143 -14.65 -12.59 4.35
C LEU A 143 -15.89 -13.34 3.84
N GLU A 144 -16.94 -13.45 4.67
CA GLU A 144 -18.20 -14.06 4.27
C GLU A 144 -18.85 -13.30 3.09
N TYR A 145 -18.89 -11.97 3.16
CA TYR A 145 -19.45 -11.14 2.09
C TYR A 145 -18.62 -11.25 0.81
N ASP A 146 -17.29 -11.14 0.89
CA ASP A 146 -16.39 -11.28 -0.26
C ASP A 146 -16.56 -12.65 -0.93
N ASN A 147 -16.70 -13.71 -0.14
CA ASN A 147 -16.95 -15.06 -0.65
C ASN A 147 -18.33 -15.19 -1.32
N ILE A 148 -19.37 -14.52 -0.79
CA ILE A 148 -20.70 -14.48 -1.42
C ILE A 148 -20.65 -13.71 -2.74
N VAL A 149 -20.00 -12.55 -2.77
CA VAL A 149 -19.81 -11.76 -3.99
C VAL A 149 -19.06 -12.58 -5.03
N ALA A 150 -17.94 -13.20 -4.65
CA ALA A 150 -17.16 -14.07 -5.52
C ALA A 150 -17.95 -15.30 -6.02
N ALA A 151 -18.80 -15.90 -5.18
CA ALA A 151 -19.64 -17.04 -5.56
C ALA A 151 -20.85 -16.65 -6.42
N SER A 152 -21.34 -15.42 -6.29
CA SER A 152 -22.44 -14.88 -7.11
C SER A 152 -22.00 -14.49 -8.53
N HIS A 153 -20.71 -14.23 -8.73
CA HIS A 153 -20.10 -14.11 -10.05
C HIS A 153 -19.83 -15.51 -10.64
N THR A 154 -20.88 -16.12 -11.18
CA THR A 154 -20.72 -17.26 -12.10
C THR A 154 -19.96 -16.79 -13.36
N PRO A 155 -19.07 -17.61 -13.95
CA PRO A 155 -18.45 -17.28 -15.24
C PRO A 155 -19.49 -17.49 -16.35
N ALA A 156 -20.43 -16.54 -16.45
CA ALA A 156 -21.30 -16.43 -17.61
C ALA A 156 -20.50 -15.71 -18.71
N ALA A 157 -20.23 -16.44 -19.78
CA ALA A 157 -19.70 -15.90 -21.01
C ALA A 157 -20.49 -14.65 -21.45
N THR A 158 -19.75 -13.63 -21.88
CA THR A 158 -20.23 -12.46 -22.64
C THR A 158 -21.16 -11.52 -21.86
N SER A 159 -20.62 -10.40 -21.38
CA SER A 159 -21.42 -9.22 -21.06
C SER A 159 -20.65 -7.98 -21.51
N GLN A 160 -21.20 -7.35 -22.55
CA GLN A 160 -20.81 -6.02 -22.99
C GLN A 160 -21.04 -5.05 -21.83
N SER A 161 -19.96 -4.44 -21.33
CA SER A 161 -20.07 -3.27 -20.46
C SER A 161 -19.69 -2.03 -21.26
N THR A 162 -20.68 -1.17 -21.38
CA THR A 162 -20.61 0.22 -21.83
C THR A 162 -19.48 0.99 -21.15
N ASP A 163 -18.53 1.44 -21.97
CA ASP A 163 -17.82 2.72 -21.96
C ASP A 163 -17.66 3.46 -20.61
N ILE A 164 -16.54 3.21 -19.91
CA ILE A 164 -15.65 4.23 -19.33
C ILE A 164 -14.19 3.70 -19.38
N GLY A 165 -13.45 4.08 -20.42
CA GLY A 165 -12.00 4.37 -20.36
C GLY A 165 -10.97 3.31 -19.94
N TYR A 166 -11.29 2.01 -19.83
CA TYR A 166 -10.28 0.97 -19.59
C TYR A 166 -9.63 0.51 -20.90
N THR A 167 -8.31 0.66 -21.02
CA THR A 167 -7.60 0.12 -22.18
C THR A 167 -7.65 -1.42 -22.15
N VAL A 168 -8.09 -2.02 -23.24
CA VAL A 168 -8.36 -3.46 -23.44
C VAL A 168 -7.08 -4.34 -23.32
N SER A 169 -5.94 -3.77 -22.95
CA SER A 169 -4.65 -4.45 -22.79
C SER A 169 -4.38 -5.00 -21.38
N ASP A 170 -4.88 -4.36 -20.32
CA ASP A 170 -4.54 -4.74 -18.94
C ASP A 170 -5.20 -6.05 -18.48
N GLU A 171 -6.31 -6.45 -19.09
CA GLU A 171 -6.94 -7.74 -18.82
C GLU A 171 -6.12 -8.94 -19.30
N LYS A 172 -5.08 -8.73 -20.12
CA LYS A 172 -4.33 -9.82 -20.77
C LYS A 172 -2.99 -10.16 -20.11
N VAL A 173 -2.49 -9.30 -19.22
CA VAL A 173 -1.18 -9.45 -18.56
C VAL A 173 -1.30 -9.94 -17.12
N CYS A 174 -0.29 -10.64 -16.62
CA CYS A 174 -0.28 -11.29 -15.32
C CYS A 174 -0.41 -10.24 -14.18
N PRO A 175 -1.33 -10.41 -13.22
CA PRO A 175 -1.63 -9.43 -12.16
C PRO A 175 -0.51 -9.27 -11.10
N ILE A 176 0.62 -9.95 -11.29
CA ILE A 176 1.77 -9.94 -10.37
C ILE A 176 2.90 -9.12 -10.97
N CYS A 177 3.35 -9.49 -12.17
CA CYS A 177 4.43 -8.79 -12.86
C CYS A 177 3.96 -7.68 -13.80
N LEU A 178 2.66 -7.64 -14.12
CA LEU A 178 2.04 -6.70 -15.06
C LEU A 178 2.71 -6.64 -16.46
N THR A 179 3.52 -7.65 -16.78
CA THR A 179 4.38 -7.69 -17.98
C THR A 179 4.05 -8.90 -18.84
N ASN A 180 4.13 -10.11 -18.26
CA ASN A 180 3.99 -11.36 -19.01
C ASN A 180 2.52 -11.72 -19.26
N PRO A 181 2.20 -12.43 -20.36
CA PRO A 181 0.85 -12.91 -20.61
C PRO A 181 0.39 -13.93 -19.57
N LYS A 182 -0.93 -14.06 -19.41
CA LYS A 182 -1.57 -15.06 -18.54
C LYS A 182 -1.53 -16.45 -19.21
N ASP A 183 -0.49 -17.24 -18.92
CA ASP A 183 -0.28 -18.60 -19.48
C ASP A 183 -0.26 -19.72 -18.41
N MET A 184 -0.70 -19.43 -17.19
CA MET A 184 -0.90 -20.40 -16.12
C MET A 184 -2.23 -20.19 -15.41
N ALA A 185 -3.06 -21.22 -15.34
CA ALA A 185 -4.32 -21.23 -14.62
C ALA A 185 -4.24 -22.03 -13.32
N PHE A 186 -4.95 -21.57 -12.29
CA PHE A 186 -5.16 -22.30 -11.04
C PHE A 186 -6.52 -22.99 -11.02
N GLN A 187 -6.74 -23.92 -10.09
CA GLN A 187 -8.02 -24.62 -10.00
C GLN A 187 -9.23 -23.71 -9.72
N CYS A 188 -9.00 -22.49 -9.22
CA CYS A 188 -10.03 -21.49 -9.00
C CYS A 188 -10.38 -20.70 -10.28
N GLY A 189 -9.83 -21.05 -11.44
CA GLY A 189 -10.09 -20.40 -12.73
C GLY A 189 -9.28 -19.13 -12.98
N HIS A 190 -8.58 -18.62 -11.97
CA HIS A 190 -7.74 -17.42 -12.06
C HIS A 190 -6.38 -17.72 -12.70
N LEU A 191 -5.80 -16.69 -13.35
CA LEU A 191 -4.61 -16.84 -14.16
C LEU A 191 -3.45 -15.92 -13.76
N THR A 192 -2.23 -16.43 -13.91
CA THR A 192 -0.96 -15.70 -13.83
C THR A 192 -0.05 -16.09 -15.00
N CYS A 193 1.14 -15.52 -15.09
CA CYS A 193 2.19 -16.04 -15.97
C CYS A 193 2.87 -17.27 -15.35
N LYS A 194 3.58 -18.04 -16.18
CA LYS A 194 4.32 -19.24 -15.82
C LYS A 194 5.57 -18.96 -14.98
N GLU A 195 6.08 -17.73 -14.99
CA GLU A 195 7.21 -17.31 -14.15
C GLU A 195 6.73 -17.02 -12.72
N CYS A 196 5.60 -16.33 -12.55
CA CYS A 196 5.09 -15.97 -11.23
C CYS A 196 4.27 -17.09 -10.57
N GLY A 197 3.50 -17.87 -11.33
CA GLY A 197 2.56 -18.86 -10.76
C GLY A 197 3.18 -20.02 -9.94
N PRO A 198 4.39 -20.53 -10.24
CA PRO A 198 5.00 -21.63 -9.48
C PRO A 198 5.34 -21.30 -8.03
N THR A 199 5.63 -20.03 -7.70
CA THR A 199 6.04 -19.62 -6.35
C THR A 199 4.87 -19.35 -5.41
N LEU A 200 3.64 -19.34 -5.92
CA LEU A 200 2.45 -19.00 -5.16
C LEU A 200 1.87 -20.23 -4.45
N SER A 201 1.61 -20.11 -3.15
CA SER A 201 0.86 -21.11 -2.37
C SER A 201 -0.64 -20.82 -2.32
N THR A 202 -1.05 -19.56 -2.55
CA THR A 202 -2.44 -19.10 -2.58
C THR A 202 -2.68 -18.22 -3.82
N CYS A 203 -3.89 -18.28 -4.37
CA CYS A 203 -4.25 -17.48 -5.54
C CYS A 203 -4.22 -15.98 -5.19
N PRO A 204 -3.56 -15.11 -5.96
CA PRO A 204 -3.48 -13.68 -5.65
C PRO A 204 -4.84 -12.96 -5.83
N LEU A 205 -5.72 -13.51 -6.68
CA LEU A 205 -7.02 -12.93 -7.00
C LEU A 205 -8.13 -13.33 -6.01
N CYS A 206 -8.20 -14.60 -5.60
CA CYS A 206 -9.28 -15.11 -4.72
C CYS A 206 -8.79 -15.77 -3.43
N ARG A 207 -7.49 -15.79 -3.17
CA ARG A 207 -6.83 -16.37 -1.97
C ARG A 207 -7.07 -17.88 -1.74
N ALA A 208 -7.74 -18.57 -2.66
CA ALA A 208 -7.88 -20.02 -2.61
C ALA A 208 -6.48 -20.69 -2.57
N PRO A 209 -6.26 -21.71 -1.71
CA PRO A 209 -5.01 -22.48 -1.71
C PRO A 209 -4.76 -23.08 -3.09
N ILE A 210 -3.55 -23.01 -3.65
CA ILE A 210 -3.27 -23.52 -4.99
C ILE A 210 -2.86 -25.00 -4.90
N THR A 211 -3.70 -25.88 -5.45
CA THR A 211 -3.48 -27.34 -5.47
C THR A 211 -3.22 -27.85 -6.88
N VAL A 212 -3.74 -27.17 -7.91
CA VAL A 212 -3.53 -27.51 -9.32
C VAL A 212 -3.03 -26.30 -10.07
N ARG A 213 -2.04 -26.52 -10.94
CA ARG A 213 -1.49 -25.52 -11.86
C ARG A 213 -1.52 -26.10 -13.26
N VAL A 214 -2.20 -25.42 -14.17
CA VAL A 214 -2.31 -25.83 -15.57
C VAL A 214 -1.60 -24.80 -16.42
N ARG A 215 -0.63 -25.23 -17.24
CA ARG A 215 -0.05 -24.36 -18.27
C ARG A 215 -1.02 -24.28 -19.44
N LEU A 216 -1.33 -23.07 -19.86
CA LEU A 216 -2.12 -22.81 -21.05
C LEU A 216 -1.15 -22.68 -22.22
N PHE A 217 -1.41 -23.44 -23.28
CA PHE A 217 -0.70 -23.27 -24.55
C PHE A 217 -1.59 -22.43 -25.45
N SER A 218 -1.10 -21.26 -25.86
CA SER A 218 -1.69 -20.41 -26.89
C SER A 218 -0.87 -20.47 -28.16
#